data_AF-A0A524IYN5-F1
#
_entry.id   AF-A0A524IYN5-F1
#
_cell.length_a   1.000
_cell.length_b   1.000
_cell.length_c   1.000
_cell.angle_alpha   90.00
_cell.angle_beta   90.00
_cell.angle_gamma   90.00
#
_symmetry.space_group_name_H-M   'P 1'
#
loop_
_entity.id
_entity.type
_entity.pdbx_description
1 polymer ?
#
loop_
_entity_poly.entity_id
_entity_poly.type
_entity_poly.pdbx_seq_one_letter_code
_entity_poly.pdbx_strand_id
1 'polypeptide(L)'
;MPRRRAIETAAIRFDIVDSAAALATVIAAVSEIGGKIRALTTVRLIEAEPALAEIELEVEGVTDEALVSALEAIDGVRTVHLTQALARVFGKRIIVVGGGAQVAQVALGAVSEADRHNLRGERISVDTIPLVGEEPIAAAVRAVADLQRARLLVLAGSIMGGDISVAADELRAVGIPIIALNMVGSITDHVDLVISDPVQAGTMAVMAVADTATFDLERQRGRRY
;
A
#
# COMPACT_ATOMS: atom_id res chain seq x y z
N MET A 1 -8.40 -7.22 23.72
CA MET A 1 -7.02 -6.68 23.74
C MET A 1 -7.09 -5.16 23.83
N PRO A 2 -6.24 -4.50 24.63
CA PRO A 2 -6.23 -3.05 24.66
C PRO A 2 -5.85 -2.55 23.27
N ARG A 3 -6.70 -1.69 22.67
CA ARG A 3 -6.39 -1.00 21.41
C ARG A 3 -5.04 -0.31 21.62
N ARG A 4 -3.99 -0.79 20.95
CA ARG A 4 -2.70 -0.09 20.87
C ARG A 4 -3.06 1.33 20.42
N ARG A 5 -2.83 2.31 21.29
CA ARG A 5 -2.94 3.73 20.93
C ARG A 5 -2.11 3.87 19.67
N ALA A 6 -2.71 4.32 18.56
CA ALA A 6 -1.95 4.53 17.33
C ALA A 6 -0.76 5.40 17.72
N ILE A 7 0.45 4.89 17.50
CA ILE A 7 1.65 5.68 17.72
C ILE A 7 1.50 6.85 16.76
N GLU A 8 1.48 8.06 17.29
CA GLU A 8 1.34 9.26 16.48
C GLU A 8 2.62 9.36 15.64
N THR A 9 2.45 9.20 14.33
CA THR A 9 3.53 9.28 13.34
C THR A 9 3.55 10.71 12.82
N ALA A 10 4.64 11.42 13.08
CA ALA A 10 4.89 12.74 12.51
C ALA A 10 5.12 12.57 11.00
N ALA A 11 4.45 13.39 10.19
CA ALA A 11 4.51 13.30 8.74
C ALA A 11 4.78 14.69 8.15
N ILE A 12 5.85 14.79 7.38
CA ILE A 12 6.34 16.05 6.82
C ILE A 12 6.69 15.84 5.37
N ARG A 13 6.42 16.85 4.55
CA ARG A 13 6.95 16.99 3.21
C ARG A 13 7.82 18.23 3.14
N PHE A 14 9.02 18.11 2.58
CA PHE A 14 9.97 19.22 2.54
C PHE A 14 10.80 19.18 1.25
N ASP A 15 11.26 20.35 0.81
CA ASP A 15 12.20 20.46 -0.29
C ASP A 15 13.63 20.57 0.27
N ILE A 16 14.56 19.84 -0.33
CA ILE A 16 15.99 19.87 0.01
C ILE A 16 16.85 19.97 -1.26
N VAL A 17 17.99 20.66 -1.19
CA VAL A 17 18.99 20.68 -2.27
C VAL A 17 19.39 19.25 -2.62
N ASP A 18 19.18 18.89 -3.88
CA ASP A 18 19.48 17.56 -4.40
C ASP A 18 20.99 17.37 -4.47
N SER A 19 21.51 16.57 -3.55
CA SER A 19 22.93 16.27 -3.43
C SER A 19 23.13 14.91 -2.81
N ALA A 20 24.29 14.28 -3.07
CA ALA A 20 24.61 12.96 -2.55
C ALA A 20 24.56 12.87 -1.01
N ALA A 21 24.76 13.98 -0.30
CA ALA A 21 24.75 14.03 1.17
C ALA A 21 23.36 14.34 1.77
N ALA A 22 22.41 14.84 0.96
CA ALA A 22 21.14 15.40 1.46
C ALA A 22 20.38 14.44 2.39
N LEU A 23 20.10 13.22 1.93
CA LEU A 23 19.35 12.25 2.72
C LEU A 23 20.15 11.68 3.90
N ALA A 24 21.48 11.61 3.79
CA ALA A 24 22.32 11.20 4.92
C ALA A 24 22.21 12.20 6.08
N THR A 25 22.24 13.50 5.78
CA THR A 25 22.06 14.57 6.77
C THR A 25 20.67 14.52 7.40
N VAL A 26 19.62 14.30 6.60
CA VAL A 26 18.24 14.12 7.11
C VAL A 26 18.14 12.93 8.07
N ILE A 27 18.68 11.78 7.69
CA ILE A 27 18.65 10.56 8.53
C ILE A 27 19.40 10.79 9.85
N ALA A 28 20.55 11.47 9.81
CA ALA A 28 21.32 11.81 11.00
C ALA A 28 20.51 12.72 11.94
N ALA A 29 19.93 13.81 11.42
CA ALA A 29 19.12 14.74 12.22
C ALA A 29 17.91 14.06 12.87
N VAL A 30 17.20 13.19 12.14
CA VAL A 30 16.08 12.41 12.69
C VAL A 30 16.56 11.46 13.80
N SER A 31 17.73 10.84 13.62
CA SER A 31 18.30 9.92 14.61
C SER A 31 18.73 10.64 15.89
N GLU A 32 19.28 11.85 15.78
CA GLU A 32 19.70 12.68 16.92
C GLU A 32 18.54 13.06 17.84
N ILE A 33 17.35 13.32 17.28
CA ILE A 33 16.14 13.57 18.05
C ILE A 33 15.42 12.29 18.51
N GLY A 34 16.00 11.11 18.27
CA GLY A 34 15.46 9.81 18.69
C GLY A 34 14.32 9.27 17.82
N GLY A 35 14.13 9.84 16.62
CA GLY A 35 13.08 9.45 15.68
C GLY A 35 13.36 8.12 14.98
N LYS A 36 12.28 7.39 14.68
CA LYS A 36 12.33 6.15 13.88
C LYS A 36 11.64 6.37 12.55
N ILE A 37 12.41 6.41 11.47
CA ILE A 37 11.88 6.58 10.11
C ILE A 37 11.01 5.38 9.75
N ARG A 38 9.79 5.66 9.28
CA ARG A 38 8.81 4.68 8.77
C ARG A 38 8.66 4.76 7.26
N ALA A 39 8.72 5.96 6.72
CA ALA A 39 8.76 6.21 5.28
C ALA A 39 9.74 7.34 4.99
N LEU A 40 10.49 7.20 3.91
CA LEU A 40 11.35 8.23 3.34
C LEU A 40 11.31 8.04 1.82
N THR A 41 10.62 8.95 1.13
CA THR A 41 10.32 8.81 -0.29
C THR A 41 10.64 10.11 -1.00
N THR A 42 11.36 10.04 -2.12
CA THR A 42 11.44 11.17 -3.05
C THR A 42 10.14 11.26 -3.84
N VAL A 43 9.37 12.32 -3.63
CA VAL A 43 8.09 12.57 -4.30
C VAL A 43 8.31 13.01 -5.74
N ARG A 44 9.20 13.99 -5.94
CA ARG A 44 9.60 14.49 -7.26
C ARG A 44 10.92 15.25 -7.18
N LEU A 45 11.56 15.39 -8.32
CA LEU A 45 12.63 16.35 -8.54
C LEU A 45 12.02 17.68 -8.98
N ILE A 46 12.60 18.79 -8.53
CA ILE A 46 12.19 20.15 -8.85
C ILE A 46 13.35 20.81 -9.59
N GLU A 47 13.08 21.22 -10.83
CA GLU A 47 14.00 22.02 -11.63
C GLU A 47 14.09 23.43 -11.03
N ALA A 48 15.18 23.67 -10.30
CA ALA A 48 15.52 24.93 -9.66
C ALA A 48 17.06 25.11 -9.70
N GLU A 49 17.54 26.28 -9.31
CA GLU A 49 18.97 26.56 -9.18
C GLU A 49 19.29 26.97 -7.74
N PRO A 50 19.93 26.10 -6.93
CA PRO A 50 20.28 24.70 -7.21
C PRO A 50 19.06 23.77 -7.28
N ALA A 51 19.22 22.59 -7.91
CA ALA A 51 18.15 21.59 -8.05
C ALA A 51 17.67 21.11 -6.67
N LEU A 52 16.36 20.84 -6.55
CA LEU A 52 15.76 20.38 -5.30
C LEU A 52 15.07 19.02 -5.48
N ALA A 53 14.98 18.26 -4.40
CA ALA A 53 14.13 17.09 -4.29
C ALA A 53 13.04 17.35 -3.24
N GLU A 54 11.78 17.10 -3.61
CA GLU A 54 10.67 17.08 -2.65
C GLU A 54 10.63 15.70 -1.99
N ILE A 55 10.76 15.67 -0.67
CA ILE A 55 10.84 14.45 0.14
C ILE A 55 9.60 14.35 1.02
N GLU A 56 9.01 13.15 1.08
CA GLU A 56 8.02 12.75 2.08
C GLU A 56 8.72 11.92 3.17
N LEU A 57 8.51 12.30 4.42
CA LEU A 57 9.13 11.67 5.58
C LEU A 57 8.08 11.42 6.66
N GLU A 58 7.97 10.16 7.08
CA GLU A 58 7.17 9.73 8.22
C GLU A 58 8.08 9.21 9.33
N VAL A 59 7.93 9.73 10.56
CA VAL A 59 8.78 9.39 11.72
C VAL A 59 7.93 9.08 12.94
N GLU A 60 8.21 7.96 13.60
CA GLU A 60 7.64 7.63 14.89
C GLU A 60 8.54 8.07 16.05
N GLY A 61 7.93 8.38 17.20
CA GLY A 61 8.63 8.62 18.46
C GLY A 61 9.07 10.08 18.68
N VAL A 62 8.68 10.98 17.79
CA VAL A 62 8.93 12.43 17.86
C VAL A 62 7.64 13.20 17.62
N THR A 63 7.57 14.44 18.08
CA THR A 63 6.45 15.33 17.74
C THR A 63 6.71 16.02 16.41
N ASP A 64 5.65 16.53 15.79
CA ASP A 64 5.73 17.33 14.57
C ASP A 64 6.68 18.53 14.75
N GLU A 65 6.59 19.24 15.89
CA GLU A 65 7.42 20.43 16.16
C GLU A 65 8.91 20.11 16.27
N ALA A 66 9.26 18.98 16.92
CA ALA A 66 10.63 18.53 17.03
C ALA A 66 11.21 18.15 15.67
N LEU A 67 10.42 17.46 14.84
CA LEU A 67 10.85 17.05 13.51
C LEU A 67 11.00 18.26 12.57
N VAL A 68 10.05 19.21 12.57
CA VAL A 68 10.16 20.47 11.81
C VAL A 68 11.44 21.21 12.22
N SER A 69 11.64 21.41 13.52
CA SER A 69 12.81 22.14 14.03
C SER A 69 14.13 21.48 13.63
N ALA A 70 14.19 20.14 13.64
CA ALA A 70 15.38 19.40 13.21
C ALA A 70 15.66 19.54 11.70
N LEU A 71 14.61 19.52 10.87
CA LEU A 71 14.75 19.68 9.41
C LEU A 71 15.12 21.11 9.02
N GLU A 72 14.51 22.12 9.64
CA GLU A 72 14.81 23.53 9.36
C GLU A 72 16.25 23.92 9.74
N ALA A 73 16.88 23.18 10.65
CA ALA A 73 18.29 23.36 11.01
C ALA A 73 19.28 22.83 9.95
N ILE A 74 18.81 22.04 8.98
CA ILE A 74 19.66 21.44 7.94
C ILE A 74 19.89 22.45 6.81
N ASP A 75 21.16 22.76 6.54
CA ASP A 75 21.50 23.54 5.35
C ASP A 75 21.09 22.79 4.07
N GLY A 76 20.41 23.50 3.18
CA GLY A 76 19.82 22.92 1.97
C GLY A 76 18.32 22.64 2.05
N VAL A 77 17.72 22.56 3.25
CA VAL A 77 16.24 22.51 3.36
C VAL A 77 15.66 23.88 3.00
N ARG A 78 14.50 23.91 2.34
CA ARG A 78 13.88 25.15 1.82
C ARG A 78 12.46 25.34 2.30
N THR A 79 11.59 24.39 2.02
CA THR A 79 10.18 24.42 2.38
C THR A 79 9.90 23.25 3.32
N VAL A 80 9.04 23.47 4.31
CA VAL A 80 8.58 22.42 5.22
C VAL A 80 7.07 22.51 5.33
N HIS A 81 6.39 21.40 5.06
CA HIS A 81 4.95 21.27 5.11
C HIS A 81 4.58 20.14 6.06
N LEU A 82 3.87 20.47 7.14
CA LEU A 82 3.21 19.47 7.95
C LEU A 82 2.14 18.76 7.12
N THR A 83 2.17 17.43 7.13
CA THR A 83 1.20 16.60 6.41
C THR A 83 0.55 15.63 7.39
N GLN A 84 -0.03 14.56 6.86
CA GLN A 84 -0.56 13.45 7.64
C GLN A 84 0.01 12.17 7.06
N ALA A 85 0.34 11.22 7.94
CA ALA A 85 0.82 9.92 7.49
C ALA A 85 -0.15 9.29 6.48
N LEU A 86 0.36 8.67 5.42
CA LEU A 86 -0.42 8.03 4.37
C LEU A 86 -1.33 6.93 4.94
N ALA A 87 -0.91 6.26 6.01
CA ALA A 87 -1.76 5.30 6.73
C ALA A 87 -2.97 5.97 7.41
N ARG A 88 -2.87 7.24 7.82
CA ARG A 88 -4.00 8.01 8.38
C ARG A 88 -4.96 8.50 7.30
N VAL A 89 -4.45 8.90 6.14
CA VAL A 89 -5.25 9.46 5.04
C VAL A 89 -5.84 8.36 4.15
N PHE A 90 -4.98 7.50 3.61
CA PHE A 90 -5.33 6.45 2.64
C PHE A 90 -5.48 5.07 3.25
N GLY A 91 -4.97 4.84 4.46
CA GLY A 91 -5.20 3.59 5.18
C GLY A 91 -4.55 2.36 4.55
N LYS A 92 -5.20 1.20 4.72
CA LYS A 92 -4.79 -0.08 4.13
C LYS A 92 -5.11 -0.07 2.63
N ARG A 93 -4.33 -0.79 1.81
CA ARG A 93 -4.54 -0.84 0.35
C ARG A 93 -4.91 -2.24 -0.11
N ILE A 94 -5.93 -2.32 -0.94
CA ILE A 94 -6.25 -3.49 -1.74
C ILE A 94 -5.78 -3.21 -3.15
N ILE A 95 -5.02 -4.13 -3.72
CA ILE A 95 -4.50 -4.03 -5.08
C ILE A 95 -5.33 -4.93 -5.99
N VAL A 96 -5.74 -4.44 -7.15
CA VAL A 96 -6.49 -5.22 -8.15
C VAL A 96 -5.73 -5.21 -9.48
N VAL A 97 -5.41 -6.41 -9.98
CA VAL A 97 -4.64 -6.60 -11.22
C VAL A 97 -5.37 -7.55 -12.15
N GLY A 98 -5.40 -7.25 -13.45
CA GLY A 98 -5.86 -8.17 -14.49
C GLY A 98 -6.60 -7.48 -15.63
N GLY A 99 -7.53 -8.19 -16.27
CA GLY A 99 -8.27 -7.68 -17.43
C GLY A 99 -9.19 -6.51 -17.06
N GLY A 100 -9.13 -5.41 -17.82
CA GLY A 100 -9.78 -4.14 -17.45
C GLY A 100 -11.27 -4.23 -17.09
N ALA A 101 -12.04 -5.05 -17.81
CA ALA A 101 -13.46 -5.25 -17.51
C ALA A 101 -13.68 -5.93 -16.14
N GLN A 102 -12.89 -6.96 -15.82
CA GLN A 102 -13.00 -7.68 -14.55
C GLN A 102 -12.44 -6.86 -13.40
N VAL A 103 -11.33 -6.15 -13.62
CA VAL A 103 -10.77 -5.18 -12.65
C VAL A 103 -11.83 -4.13 -12.27
N ALA A 104 -12.57 -3.59 -13.23
CA ALA A 104 -13.62 -2.60 -12.94
C ALA A 104 -14.78 -3.18 -12.09
N GLN A 105 -15.17 -4.43 -12.34
CA GLN A 105 -16.22 -5.10 -11.54
C GLN A 105 -15.75 -5.38 -10.11
N VAL A 106 -14.50 -5.82 -9.93
CA VAL A 106 -13.90 -5.97 -8.59
C VAL A 106 -13.82 -4.62 -7.88
N ALA A 107 -13.39 -3.58 -8.59
CA ALA A 107 -13.30 -2.23 -8.03
C ALA A 107 -14.67 -1.73 -7.57
N LEU A 108 -15.76 -2.00 -8.30
CA LEU A 108 -17.12 -1.64 -7.89
C LEU A 108 -17.48 -2.20 -6.51
N GLY A 109 -17.26 -3.50 -6.30
CA GLY A 109 -17.53 -4.15 -5.01
C GLY A 109 -16.62 -3.64 -3.89
N ALA A 110 -15.32 -3.55 -4.18
CA ALA A 110 -14.33 -3.10 -3.20
C ALA A 110 -14.56 -1.64 -2.78
N VAL A 111 -14.81 -0.73 -3.71
CA VAL A 111 -15.09 0.68 -3.38
C VAL A 111 -16.38 0.80 -2.58
N SER A 112 -17.43 0.07 -2.95
CA SER A 112 -18.71 0.08 -2.23
C SER A 112 -18.58 -0.43 -0.78
N GLU A 113 -17.77 -1.45 -0.56
CA GLU A 113 -17.51 -1.98 0.79
C GLU A 113 -16.59 -1.03 1.58
N ALA A 114 -15.52 -0.53 0.94
CA ALA A 114 -14.57 0.37 1.57
C ALA A 114 -15.25 1.66 2.05
N ASP A 115 -16.18 2.22 1.28
CA ASP A 115 -16.96 3.41 1.68
C ASP A 115 -17.66 3.21 3.03
N ARG A 116 -18.35 2.07 3.21
CA ARG A 116 -19.04 1.75 4.46
C ARG A 116 -18.10 1.65 5.66
N HIS A 117 -16.92 1.06 5.47
CA HIS A 117 -15.90 0.96 6.50
C HIS A 117 -15.24 2.32 6.79
N ASN A 118 -15.01 3.12 5.75
CA ASN A 118 -14.37 4.43 5.84
C ASN A 118 -15.25 5.45 6.59
N LEU A 119 -16.56 5.42 6.38
CA LEU A 119 -17.52 6.24 7.13
C LEU A 119 -17.52 5.94 8.64
N ARG A 120 -17.04 4.77 9.06
CA ARG A 120 -16.96 4.34 10.47
C ARG A 120 -15.58 4.59 11.11
N GLY A 121 -14.70 5.29 10.41
CA GLY A 121 -13.39 5.72 10.91
C GLY A 121 -12.22 4.81 10.54
N GLU A 122 -12.46 3.68 9.86
CA GLU A 122 -11.39 2.93 9.20
C GLU A 122 -10.93 3.67 7.93
N ARG A 123 -9.79 3.29 7.35
CA ARG A 123 -9.34 3.79 6.05
C ARG A 123 -8.85 2.61 5.22
N ILE A 124 -9.49 2.39 4.09
CA ILE A 124 -9.15 1.38 3.09
C ILE A 124 -9.25 2.03 1.72
N SER A 125 -8.16 1.96 0.94
CA SER A 125 -8.12 2.36 -0.47
C SER A 125 -8.12 1.14 -1.39
N VAL A 126 -8.58 1.36 -2.61
CA VAL A 126 -8.61 0.35 -3.67
C VAL A 126 -7.81 0.90 -4.85
N ASP A 127 -6.69 0.26 -5.15
CA ASP A 127 -5.77 0.68 -6.18
C ASP A 127 -5.80 -0.37 -7.30
N THR A 128 -5.97 0.07 -8.54
CA THR A 128 -6.22 -0.85 -9.65
C THR A 128 -5.28 -0.58 -10.81
N ILE A 129 -4.83 -1.64 -11.49
CA ILE A 129 -4.12 -1.52 -12.76
C ILE A 129 -4.61 -2.59 -13.75
N PRO A 130 -5.11 -2.21 -14.94
CA PRO A 130 -5.45 -3.16 -15.98
C PRO A 130 -4.17 -3.66 -16.67
N LEU A 131 -3.92 -4.96 -16.63
CA LEU A 131 -2.77 -5.61 -17.25
C LEU A 131 -3.19 -6.92 -17.91
N VAL A 132 -2.52 -7.26 -19.02
CA VAL A 132 -2.69 -8.53 -19.74
C VAL A 132 -1.31 -9.09 -20.10
N GLY A 133 -1.24 -10.41 -20.29
CA GLY A 133 0.00 -11.13 -20.55
C GLY A 133 0.64 -11.69 -19.28
N GLU A 134 1.28 -12.86 -19.40
CA GLU A 134 1.83 -13.61 -18.27
C GLU A 134 2.93 -12.85 -17.55
N GLU A 135 3.96 -12.41 -18.28
CA GLU A 135 5.12 -11.70 -17.74
C GLU A 135 4.76 -10.36 -17.08
N PRO A 136 3.98 -9.45 -17.70
CA PRO A 136 3.59 -8.20 -17.05
C PRO A 136 2.78 -8.40 -15.76
N ILE A 137 1.87 -9.38 -15.75
CA ILE A 137 1.07 -9.69 -14.56
C ILE A 137 1.96 -10.29 -13.47
N ALA A 138 2.82 -11.25 -13.80
CA ALA A 138 3.75 -11.84 -12.83
C ALA A 138 4.68 -10.79 -12.21
N ALA A 139 5.19 -9.84 -13.00
CA ALA A 139 5.99 -8.72 -12.52
C ALA A 139 5.18 -7.80 -11.58
N ALA A 140 3.93 -7.48 -11.95
CA ALA A 140 3.06 -6.67 -11.11
C ALA A 140 2.70 -7.37 -9.79
N VAL A 141 2.45 -8.68 -9.80
CA VAL A 141 2.18 -9.48 -8.59
C VAL A 141 3.37 -9.40 -7.63
N ARG A 142 4.60 -9.59 -8.10
CA ARG A 142 5.80 -9.46 -7.25
C ARG A 142 5.94 -8.06 -6.66
N ALA A 143 5.74 -7.03 -7.48
CA ALA A 143 5.85 -5.64 -7.06
C ALA A 143 4.83 -5.24 -5.99
N VAL A 144 3.74 -6.00 -5.78
CA VAL A 144 2.81 -5.75 -4.66
C VAL A 144 3.51 -5.83 -3.31
N ALA A 145 4.54 -6.66 -3.15
CA ALA A 145 5.31 -6.78 -1.91
C ALA A 145 6.00 -5.46 -1.51
N ASP A 146 6.36 -4.63 -2.50
CA ASP A 146 7.06 -3.36 -2.30
C ASP A 146 6.08 -2.19 -2.06
N LEU A 147 4.78 -2.41 -2.26
CA LEU A 147 3.76 -1.38 -2.06
C LEU A 147 3.50 -1.17 -0.57
N GLN A 148 3.94 -0.02 -0.06
CA GLN A 148 3.59 0.43 1.28
C GLN A 148 2.08 0.34 1.51
N ARG A 149 1.69 -0.22 2.67
CA ARG A 149 0.29 -0.39 3.12
C ARG A 149 -0.53 -1.41 2.32
N ALA A 150 0.02 -2.11 1.31
CA ALA A 150 -0.68 -3.23 0.68
C ALA A 150 -1.02 -4.32 1.71
N ARG A 151 -2.26 -4.82 1.66
CA ARG A 151 -2.76 -5.84 2.58
C ARG A 151 -3.43 -7.01 1.89
N LEU A 152 -3.81 -6.89 0.62
CA LEU A 152 -4.43 -7.96 -0.15
C LEU A 152 -4.31 -7.65 -1.65
N LEU A 153 -4.12 -8.69 -2.45
CA LEU A 153 -4.18 -8.65 -3.91
C LEU A 153 -5.44 -9.38 -4.42
N VAL A 154 -6.14 -8.78 -5.39
CA VAL A 154 -7.18 -9.45 -6.18
C VAL A 154 -6.72 -9.63 -7.62
N LEU A 155 -6.69 -10.88 -8.08
CA LEU A 155 -6.42 -11.24 -9.47
C LEU A 155 -7.72 -11.40 -10.25
N ALA A 156 -7.95 -10.48 -11.19
CA ALA A 156 -9.18 -10.34 -11.95
C ALA A 156 -8.97 -10.72 -13.42
N GLY A 157 -9.09 -12.01 -13.74
CA GLY A 157 -8.77 -12.57 -15.06
C GLY A 157 -9.75 -13.65 -15.52
N SER A 158 -9.69 -13.99 -16.81
CA SER A 158 -10.38 -15.16 -17.38
C SER A 158 -9.44 -16.36 -17.55
N ILE A 159 -8.13 -16.10 -17.66
CA ILE A 159 -7.07 -17.10 -17.67
C ILE A 159 -5.80 -16.53 -17.05
N MET A 160 -5.24 -17.21 -16.05
CA MET A 160 -3.94 -16.91 -15.47
C MET A 160 -3.27 -18.20 -14.97
N GLY A 161 -1.97 -18.32 -15.15
CA GLY A 161 -1.19 -19.50 -14.77
C GLY A 161 0.30 -19.25 -14.95
N GLY A 162 1.10 -20.32 -14.98
CA GLY A 162 2.54 -20.23 -15.26
C GLY A 162 3.27 -19.33 -14.26
N ASP A 163 4.03 -18.36 -14.75
CA ASP A 163 4.82 -17.44 -13.92
C ASP A 163 3.96 -16.59 -12.99
N ILE A 164 2.68 -16.36 -13.31
CA ILE A 164 1.75 -15.68 -12.40
C ILE A 164 1.49 -16.54 -11.15
N SER A 165 1.42 -17.86 -11.29
CA SER A 165 1.23 -18.78 -10.16
C SER A 165 2.46 -18.83 -9.27
N VAL A 166 3.65 -18.82 -9.86
CA VAL A 166 4.92 -18.74 -9.12
C VAL A 166 5.01 -17.42 -8.35
N ALA A 167 4.72 -16.30 -9.01
CA ALA A 167 4.68 -14.98 -8.37
C ALA A 167 3.63 -14.90 -7.24
N ALA A 168 2.49 -15.58 -7.39
CA ALA A 168 1.46 -15.64 -6.35
C ALA A 168 1.95 -16.37 -5.09
N ASP A 169 2.66 -17.50 -5.24
CA ASP A 169 3.26 -18.20 -4.09
C ASP A 169 4.33 -17.35 -3.39
N GLU A 170 5.18 -16.66 -4.17
CA GLU A 170 6.18 -15.73 -3.63
C GLU A 170 5.53 -14.60 -2.83
N LEU A 171 4.46 -13.99 -3.36
CA LEU A 171 3.74 -12.90 -2.69
C LEU A 171 3.04 -13.39 -1.41
N ARG A 172 2.47 -14.60 -1.42
CA ARG A 172 1.87 -15.19 -0.22
C ARG A 172 2.91 -15.52 0.84
N ALA A 173 4.12 -15.94 0.43
CA ALA A 173 5.22 -16.21 1.35
C ALA A 173 5.68 -14.95 2.13
N VAL A 174 5.51 -13.75 1.57
CA VAL A 174 5.74 -12.48 2.30
C VAL A 174 4.53 -12.02 3.13
N GLY A 175 3.46 -12.81 3.16
CA GLY A 175 2.30 -12.59 4.02
C GLY A 175 1.19 -11.73 3.42
N ILE A 176 1.19 -11.47 2.10
CA ILE A 176 0.10 -10.77 1.42
C ILE A 176 -0.87 -11.80 0.83
N PRO A 177 -2.11 -11.90 1.34
CA PRO A 177 -3.09 -12.84 0.83
C PRO A 177 -3.58 -12.45 -0.57
N ILE A 178 -4.01 -13.46 -1.32
CA ILE A 178 -4.50 -13.31 -2.69
C ILE A 178 -5.90 -13.89 -2.84
N ILE A 179 -6.80 -13.12 -3.44
CA ILE A 179 -8.10 -13.57 -3.94
C ILE A 179 -8.01 -13.63 -5.46
N ALA A 180 -8.45 -14.72 -6.08
CA ALA A 180 -8.59 -14.79 -7.54
C ALA A 180 -10.05 -14.93 -7.94
N LEU A 181 -10.40 -14.43 -9.13
CA LEU A 181 -11.64 -14.85 -9.76
C LEU A 181 -11.56 -16.32 -10.16
N ASN A 182 -12.72 -16.97 -10.21
CA ASN A 182 -12.82 -18.32 -10.77
C ASN A 182 -12.53 -18.27 -12.28
N MET A 183 -11.34 -18.74 -12.67
CA MET A 183 -10.78 -18.55 -14.01
C MET A 183 -10.00 -19.78 -14.47
N VAL A 184 -9.64 -19.82 -15.76
CA VAL A 184 -8.83 -20.91 -16.33
C VAL A 184 -7.35 -20.76 -15.92
N GLY A 185 -6.64 -21.87 -15.84
CA GLY A 185 -5.20 -21.91 -15.57
C GLY A 185 -4.88 -22.25 -14.11
N SER A 186 -3.58 -22.39 -13.82
CA SER A 186 -3.12 -22.91 -12.54
C SER A 186 -3.39 -21.96 -11.37
N ILE A 187 -3.57 -20.65 -11.59
CA ILE A 187 -3.58 -19.65 -10.51
C ILE A 187 -4.55 -19.96 -9.36
N THR A 188 -5.69 -20.61 -9.65
CA THR A 188 -6.73 -20.91 -8.68
C THR A 188 -6.28 -21.88 -7.57
N ASP A 189 -5.17 -22.58 -7.77
CA ASP A 189 -4.56 -23.48 -6.79
C ASP A 189 -3.45 -22.79 -5.95
N HIS A 190 -3.06 -21.56 -6.31
CA HIS A 190 -1.96 -20.80 -5.70
C HIS A 190 -2.43 -19.58 -4.88
N VAL A 191 -3.74 -19.42 -4.71
CA VAL A 191 -4.35 -18.28 -3.99
C VAL A 191 -5.07 -18.71 -2.72
N ASP A 192 -5.38 -17.75 -1.85
CA ASP A 192 -6.06 -18.04 -0.58
C ASP A 192 -7.55 -18.31 -0.77
N LEU A 193 -8.18 -17.63 -1.73
CA LEU A 193 -9.61 -17.74 -1.97
C LEU A 193 -9.95 -17.54 -3.45
N VAL A 194 -10.91 -18.33 -3.95
CA VAL A 194 -11.43 -18.23 -5.32
C VAL A 194 -12.91 -17.83 -5.28
N ILE A 195 -13.27 -16.78 -6.02
CA ILE A 195 -14.63 -16.23 -6.05
C ILE A 195 -15.10 -16.06 -7.49
N SER A 196 -16.30 -16.55 -7.81
CA SER A 196 -16.82 -16.48 -9.17
C SER A 196 -17.36 -15.10 -9.54
N ASP A 197 -18.07 -14.44 -8.62
CA ASP A 197 -18.61 -13.10 -8.85
C ASP A 197 -17.55 -12.01 -8.57
N PRO A 198 -17.19 -11.18 -9.56
CA PRO A 198 -16.15 -10.17 -9.38
C PRO A 198 -16.52 -9.08 -8.38
N VAL A 199 -17.80 -8.69 -8.30
CA VAL A 199 -18.25 -7.69 -7.33
C VAL A 199 -18.10 -8.24 -5.90
N GLN A 200 -18.53 -9.47 -5.66
CA GLN A 200 -18.34 -10.18 -4.40
C GLN A 200 -16.86 -10.31 -4.04
N ALA A 201 -15.99 -10.59 -5.01
CA ALA A 201 -14.55 -10.67 -4.78
C ALA A 201 -13.99 -9.35 -4.22
N GLY A 202 -14.41 -8.23 -4.79
CA GLY A 202 -14.06 -6.89 -4.29
C GLY A 202 -14.58 -6.62 -2.88
N THR A 203 -15.84 -6.97 -2.61
CA THR A 203 -16.44 -6.85 -1.27
C THR A 203 -15.68 -7.67 -0.23
N MET A 204 -15.42 -8.95 -0.52
CA MET A 204 -14.72 -9.87 0.38
C MET A 204 -13.26 -9.47 0.61
N ALA A 205 -12.61 -8.89 -0.41
CA ALA A 205 -11.27 -8.30 -0.26
C ALA A 205 -11.22 -7.21 0.81
N VAL A 206 -12.21 -6.32 0.84
CA VAL A 206 -12.30 -5.28 1.88
C VAL A 206 -12.62 -5.87 3.23
N MET A 207 -13.59 -6.77 3.30
CA MET A 207 -13.95 -7.43 4.55
C MET A 207 -12.78 -8.22 5.16
N ALA A 208 -11.90 -8.80 4.34
CA ALA A 208 -10.69 -9.49 4.79
C ALA A 208 -9.64 -8.57 5.43
N VAL A 209 -9.60 -7.31 5.01
CA VAL A 209 -8.62 -6.32 5.45
C VAL A 209 -9.15 -5.44 6.57
N ALA A 210 -10.48 -5.32 6.69
CA ALA A 210 -11.15 -4.48 7.68
C ALA A 210 -11.05 -5.05 9.11
N ASP A 211 -10.62 -4.22 10.07
CA ASP A 211 -10.55 -4.62 11.50
C ASP A 211 -11.94 -4.77 12.13
N THR A 212 -12.94 -4.18 11.49
CA THR A 212 -14.33 -4.10 11.96
C THR A 212 -15.23 -5.20 11.38
N ALA A 213 -14.74 -5.96 10.42
CA ALA A 213 -15.46 -7.10 9.86
C ALA A 213 -15.25 -8.37 10.71
N THR A 214 -16.27 -9.22 10.79
CA THR A 214 -16.16 -10.56 11.39
C THR A 214 -15.63 -11.60 10.39
N PHE A 215 -15.45 -11.20 9.13
CA PHE A 215 -14.91 -12.05 8.09
C PHE A 215 -13.43 -12.31 8.33
N ASP A 216 -13.06 -13.59 8.27
CA ASP A 216 -11.72 -14.06 8.54
C ASP A 216 -11.29 -14.92 7.35
N LEU A 217 -10.37 -14.37 6.54
CA LEU A 217 -9.89 -15.02 5.31
C LEU A 217 -9.22 -16.37 5.61
N GLU A 218 -8.53 -16.48 6.74
CA GLU A 218 -7.87 -17.73 7.17
C GLU A 218 -8.88 -18.86 7.31
N ARG A 219 -10.08 -18.55 7.83
CA ARG A 219 -11.17 -19.53 7.97
C ARG A 219 -11.83 -19.90 6.64
N GLN A 220 -11.63 -19.10 5.60
CA GLN A 220 -12.18 -19.35 4.27
C GLN A 220 -11.16 -19.95 3.30
N ARG A 221 -9.90 -20.14 3.71
CA ARG A 221 -8.84 -20.65 2.83
C ARG A 221 -9.23 -21.96 2.13
N GLY A 222 -8.99 -22.00 0.82
CA GLY A 222 -9.28 -23.15 -0.04
C GLY A 222 -10.76 -23.33 -0.40
N ARG A 223 -11.66 -22.44 0.01
CA ARG A 223 -13.06 -22.45 -0.42
C ARG A 223 -13.23 -21.80 -1.79
N ARG A 224 -14.31 -22.18 -2.47
CA ARG A 224 -14.72 -21.59 -3.76
C ARG A 224 -16.17 -21.10 -3.62
N TYR A 225 -16.43 -19.87 -4.05
CA TYR A 225 -17.76 -19.22 -4.01
C TYR A 225 -18.25 -18.87 -5.41
#